data_AF-A0A952NLS0-F1
#
_entry.id   AF-A0A952NLS0-F1
#
_cell.length_a   1.000
_cell.length_b   1.000
_cell.length_c   1.000
_cell.angle_alpha   90.00
_cell.angle_beta   90.00
_cell.angle_gamma   90.00
#
_symmetry.space_group_name_H-M   'P 1'
#
loop_
_entity.id
_entity.type
_entity.pdbx_description
1 polymer ?
#
loop_
_entity_poly.entity_id
_entity_poly.type
_entity_poly.pdbx_seq_one_letter_code
_entity_poly.pdbx_strand_id
1 'polypeptide(L)'
;MEKLPLAAEGFLANRDFASYLKTQNLLLRLYAETEQEQKIFLTKEKLQDLVLKEGFELNSKTYYTLALCASYKGQHEIALEYCQKALAIALANDNKEDICYAISGTAAVYTAMGRLQEALKEIYNLQIFFEVMPLPEIKISTLILNAYIFTELKKFDQAIEVLWHAYDLVKVQKTMLLHIYLLANMGRTYLKSGNKELARLYLNLAHRAIDPKNSIRYARQIEMDLKELGQDTNANFDLVFDIENHVVTERKLGKVDFKNQFILLDLLKLFIQNQGQVYSKEYLVEHVWKQEYDPAVHDNKIYVTIKRLRKMIEPDFEKPKYIFRAKNGYFMNKAANVLVEQNEGVPQ
;
A
#
# COMPACT_ATOMS: atom_id res chain seq x y z
N MET A 1 -5.26 -5.97 -24.17
CA MET A 1 -4.96 -7.41 -23.98
C MET A 1 -5.26 -8.27 -25.21
N GLU A 2 -6.17 -7.89 -26.11
CA GLU A 2 -6.65 -8.77 -27.20
C GLU A 2 -5.63 -9.07 -28.31
N LYS A 3 -4.60 -8.24 -28.51
CA LYS A 3 -3.63 -8.41 -29.60
C LYS A 3 -2.61 -9.54 -29.36
N LEU A 4 -2.30 -9.87 -28.11
CA LEU A 4 -1.28 -10.88 -27.77
C LEU A 4 -1.75 -12.32 -28.08
N PRO A 5 -2.99 -12.74 -27.73
CA PRO A 5 -3.49 -14.05 -28.14
C PRO A 5 -3.57 -14.23 -29.66
N LEU A 6 -4.03 -13.20 -30.38
CA LEU A 6 -4.09 -13.21 -31.85
C LEU A 6 -2.69 -13.32 -32.48
N ALA A 7 -1.69 -12.63 -31.92
CA ALA A 7 -0.31 -12.76 -32.36
C ALA A 7 0.23 -14.18 -32.13
N ALA A 8 -0.08 -14.80 -30.98
CA ALA A 8 0.33 -16.16 -30.69
C ALA A 8 -0.27 -17.16 -31.70
N GLU A 9 -1.54 -17.01 -32.06
CA GLU A 9 -2.17 -17.86 -33.09
C GLU A 9 -1.51 -17.68 -34.47
N GLY A 10 -1.17 -16.43 -34.84
CA GLY A 10 -0.44 -16.14 -36.08
C GLY A 10 0.97 -16.75 -36.12
N PHE A 11 1.72 -16.67 -35.02
CA PHE A 11 3.05 -17.30 -34.93
C PHE A 11 2.98 -18.82 -34.98
N LEU A 12 1.96 -19.42 -34.35
CA LEU A 12 1.74 -20.87 -34.40
C LEU A 12 1.40 -21.31 -35.83
N ALA A 13 0.52 -20.59 -36.52
CA ALA A 13 0.19 -20.87 -37.92
C ALA A 13 1.41 -20.79 -38.86
N ASN A 14 2.34 -19.87 -38.56
CA ASN A 14 3.58 -19.70 -39.31
C ASN A 14 4.75 -20.58 -38.81
N ARG A 15 4.53 -21.46 -37.82
CA ARG A 15 5.56 -22.29 -37.17
C ARG A 15 6.75 -21.50 -36.59
N ASP A 16 6.56 -20.24 -36.22
CA ASP A 16 7.55 -19.44 -35.49
C ASP A 16 7.43 -19.71 -33.99
N PHE A 17 8.03 -20.80 -33.54
CA PHE A 17 7.94 -21.24 -32.15
C PHE A 17 8.66 -20.32 -31.16
N ALA A 18 9.70 -19.60 -31.58
CA ALA A 18 10.43 -18.69 -30.71
C ALA A 18 9.57 -17.47 -30.33
N SER A 19 8.95 -16.84 -31.34
CA SER A 19 8.02 -15.72 -31.12
C SER A 19 6.74 -16.17 -30.42
N TYR A 20 6.28 -17.39 -30.71
CA TYR A 20 5.16 -18.00 -30.00
C TYR A 20 5.45 -18.13 -28.50
N LEU A 21 6.57 -18.75 -28.10
CA LEU A 21 6.94 -18.88 -26.68
C LEU A 21 7.08 -17.54 -25.99
N LYS A 22 7.71 -16.57 -26.66
CA LYS A 22 7.85 -15.21 -26.10
C LYS A 22 6.48 -14.62 -25.79
N THR A 23 5.52 -14.79 -26.70
CA THR A 23 4.15 -14.32 -26.51
C THR A 23 3.42 -15.08 -25.40
N GLN A 24 3.59 -16.40 -25.35
CA GLN A 24 3.01 -17.23 -24.28
C GLN A 24 3.57 -16.88 -22.90
N ASN A 25 4.87 -16.62 -22.78
CA ASN A 25 5.49 -16.20 -21.53
C ASN A 25 4.92 -14.86 -21.05
N LEU A 26 4.69 -13.90 -21.96
CA LEU A 26 4.05 -12.63 -21.62
C LEU A 26 2.59 -12.82 -21.17
N LEU A 27 1.84 -13.67 -21.87
CA LEU A 27 0.46 -14.01 -21.50
C LEU A 27 0.39 -14.68 -20.13
N LEU A 28 1.26 -15.66 -19.87
CA LEU A 28 1.34 -16.34 -18.57
C LEU A 28 1.65 -15.36 -17.44
N ARG A 29 2.61 -14.44 -17.61
CA ARG A 29 2.90 -13.39 -16.61
C ARG A 29 1.68 -12.50 -16.38
N LEU A 30 1.01 -12.06 -17.45
CA LEU A 30 -0.18 -11.21 -17.33
C LEU A 30 -1.34 -11.93 -16.65
N TYR A 31 -1.58 -13.19 -16.99
CA TYR A 31 -2.61 -14.01 -16.33
C TYR A 31 -2.27 -14.27 -14.86
N ALA A 32 -0.99 -14.41 -14.53
CA ALA A 32 -0.54 -14.58 -13.15
C ALA A 32 -0.77 -13.31 -12.30
N GLU A 33 -0.49 -12.14 -12.84
CA GLU A 33 -0.72 -10.84 -12.17
C GLU A 33 -2.21 -10.50 -12.00
N THR A 34 -3.03 -10.95 -12.95
CA THR A 34 -4.50 -10.75 -12.94
C THR A 34 -5.27 -11.94 -12.35
N GLU A 35 -4.58 -12.92 -11.76
CA GLU A 35 -5.16 -14.11 -11.11
C GLU A 35 -6.13 -14.93 -11.99
N GLN A 36 -5.89 -14.97 -13.30
CA GLN A 36 -6.72 -15.72 -14.26
C GLN A 36 -6.29 -17.19 -14.35
N GLU A 37 -6.52 -17.96 -13.28
CA GLU A 37 -6.04 -19.35 -13.16
C GLU A 37 -6.44 -20.27 -14.31
N GLN A 38 -7.69 -20.17 -14.78
CA GLN A 38 -8.19 -20.98 -15.89
C GLN A 38 -7.37 -20.77 -17.17
N LYS A 39 -6.98 -19.53 -17.47
CA LYS A 39 -6.18 -19.22 -18.67
C LYS A 39 -4.74 -19.71 -18.54
N ILE A 40 -4.17 -19.66 -17.33
CA ILE A 40 -2.86 -20.25 -17.04
C ILE A 40 -2.91 -21.76 -17.29
N PHE A 41 -3.93 -22.43 -16.76
CA PHE A 41 -4.11 -23.88 -16.94
C PHE A 41 -4.22 -24.27 -18.42
N LEU A 42 -5.11 -23.61 -19.18
CA LEU A 42 -5.28 -23.86 -20.61
C LEU A 42 -4.01 -23.58 -21.41
N THR A 43 -3.25 -22.54 -21.06
CA THR A 43 -1.97 -22.22 -21.72
C THR A 43 -0.93 -23.29 -21.42
N LYS A 44 -0.87 -23.78 -20.18
CA LYS A 44 0.03 -24.87 -19.78
C LYS A 44 -0.28 -26.17 -20.52
N GLU A 45 -1.55 -26.56 -20.61
CA GLU A 45 -1.96 -27.75 -21.38
C GLU A 45 -1.57 -27.62 -22.86
N LYS A 46 -1.86 -26.47 -23.48
CA LYS A 46 -1.45 -26.21 -24.87
C LYS A 46 0.06 -26.32 -25.08
N LEU A 47 0.87 -25.81 -24.16
CA LEU A 47 2.33 -25.94 -24.23
C LEU A 47 2.77 -27.39 -24.09
N GLN A 48 2.17 -28.16 -23.18
CA GLN A 48 2.48 -29.59 -23.01
C GLN A 48 2.11 -30.41 -24.25
N ASP A 49 0.94 -30.15 -24.83
CA ASP A 49 0.48 -30.77 -26.08
C ASP A 49 1.46 -30.52 -27.24
N LEU A 50 1.96 -29.29 -27.38
CA LEU A 50 2.92 -28.94 -28.42
C LEU A 50 4.27 -29.64 -28.23
N VAL A 51 4.74 -29.74 -26.97
CA VAL A 51 5.96 -30.50 -26.65
C VAL A 51 5.81 -31.96 -27.05
N LEU A 52 4.66 -32.58 -26.77
CA LEU A 52 4.40 -33.99 -27.08
C LEU A 52 4.17 -34.27 -28.58
N LYS A 53 3.45 -33.39 -29.28
CA LYS A 53 3.03 -33.61 -30.69
C LYS A 53 4.09 -33.18 -31.70
N GLU A 54 4.84 -32.13 -31.42
CA GLU A 54 5.75 -31.52 -32.40
C GLU A 54 7.24 -31.68 -32.04
N GLY A 55 7.56 -32.43 -30.97
CA GLY A 55 8.95 -32.65 -30.53
C GLY A 55 9.63 -31.36 -30.08
N PHE A 56 8.82 -30.40 -29.62
CA PHE A 56 9.21 -29.04 -29.31
C PHE A 56 9.76 -28.91 -27.89
N GLU A 57 10.87 -28.21 -27.70
CA GLU A 57 11.47 -28.01 -26.37
C GLU A 57 11.16 -26.61 -25.81
N LEU A 58 10.76 -26.57 -24.54
CA LEU A 58 10.55 -25.32 -23.82
C LEU A 58 11.90 -24.71 -23.41
N ASN A 59 12.03 -23.39 -23.55
CA ASN A 59 13.24 -22.68 -23.16
C ASN A 59 13.27 -22.34 -21.65
N SER A 60 14.43 -21.89 -21.16
CA SER A 60 14.63 -21.50 -19.76
C SER A 60 13.62 -20.45 -19.29
N LYS A 61 13.36 -19.40 -20.09
CA LYS A 61 12.41 -18.33 -19.77
C LYS A 61 10.98 -18.85 -19.57
N THR A 62 10.56 -19.89 -20.30
CA THR A 62 9.25 -20.51 -20.14
C THR A 62 9.15 -21.26 -18.82
N TYR A 63 10.15 -22.07 -18.45
CA TYR A 63 10.16 -22.73 -17.15
C TYR A 63 10.22 -21.73 -15.99
N TYR A 64 11.01 -20.67 -16.11
CA TYR A 64 11.02 -19.57 -15.13
C TYR A 64 9.64 -18.93 -14.98
N THR A 65 8.94 -18.67 -16.09
CA THR A 65 7.59 -18.09 -16.06
C THR A 65 6.58 -19.03 -15.39
N LEU A 66 6.65 -20.33 -15.70
CA LEU A 66 5.83 -21.36 -15.05
C LEU A 66 6.13 -21.46 -13.55
N ALA A 67 7.40 -21.30 -13.14
CA ALA A 67 7.78 -21.25 -11.73
C ALA A 67 7.12 -20.08 -11.00
N LEU A 68 7.10 -18.89 -11.60
CA LEU A 68 6.40 -17.72 -11.04
C LEU A 68 4.90 -18.00 -10.87
N CYS A 69 4.24 -18.55 -11.89
CA CYS A 69 2.83 -18.93 -11.82
C CYS A 69 2.55 -19.93 -10.70
N ALA A 70 3.40 -20.96 -10.56
CA ALA A 70 3.27 -21.98 -9.51
C ALA A 70 3.50 -21.39 -8.11
N SER A 71 4.51 -20.53 -7.96
CA SER A 71 4.79 -19.82 -6.70
C SER A 71 3.61 -18.95 -6.27
N TYR A 72 2.98 -18.26 -7.23
CA TYR A 72 1.82 -17.41 -6.98
C TYR A 72 0.57 -18.19 -6.55
N LYS A 73 0.47 -19.47 -6.91
CA LYS A 73 -0.57 -20.40 -6.47
C LYS A 73 -0.25 -21.06 -5.11
N GLY A 74 0.93 -20.81 -4.53
CA GLY A 74 1.40 -21.46 -3.31
C GLY A 74 2.01 -22.85 -3.54
N GLN A 75 2.21 -23.27 -4.79
CA GLN A 75 2.81 -24.56 -5.14
C GLN A 75 4.34 -24.44 -5.17
N HIS A 76 4.94 -24.16 -4.00
CA HIS A 76 6.35 -23.77 -3.93
C HIS A 76 7.32 -24.89 -4.35
N GLU A 77 7.03 -26.16 -4.06
CA GLU A 77 7.87 -27.29 -4.46
C GLU A 77 7.95 -27.43 -5.98
N ILE A 78 6.79 -27.39 -6.65
CA ILE A 78 6.70 -27.42 -8.12
C ILE A 78 7.40 -26.20 -8.73
N ALA A 79 7.27 -25.02 -8.11
CA ALA A 79 7.95 -23.83 -8.55
C ALA A 79 9.48 -24.00 -8.50
N LEU A 80 10.00 -24.65 -7.45
CA LEU A 80 11.43 -24.92 -7.31
C LEU A 80 11.93 -25.90 -8.39
N GLU A 81 11.18 -26.96 -8.69
CA GLU A 81 11.51 -27.87 -9.80
C GLU A 81 11.57 -27.15 -11.14
N TYR A 82 10.63 -26.23 -11.40
CA TYR A 82 10.66 -25.41 -12.61
C TYR A 82 11.86 -24.46 -12.65
N CYS A 83 12.23 -23.82 -11.53
CA CYS A 83 13.44 -23.01 -11.45
C CYS A 83 14.71 -23.84 -11.70
N GLN A 84 14.80 -25.06 -11.16
CA GLN A 84 15.93 -25.97 -11.39
C GLN A 84 16.03 -26.40 -12.85
N LYS A 85 14.90 -26.72 -13.50
CA LYS A 85 14.86 -27.00 -14.95
C LYS A 85 15.28 -25.79 -15.77
N ALA A 86 14.78 -24.60 -15.42
CA ALA A 86 15.17 -23.36 -16.09
C ALA A 86 16.69 -23.11 -15.98
N LEU A 87 17.26 -23.31 -14.80
CA LEU A 87 18.70 -23.14 -14.55
C LEU A 87 19.53 -24.17 -15.33
N ALA A 88 19.13 -25.44 -15.33
CA ALA A 88 19.84 -26.50 -16.07
C ALA A 88 19.90 -26.21 -17.58
N ILE A 89 18.77 -25.77 -18.17
CA ILE A 89 18.71 -25.39 -19.58
C ILE A 89 19.56 -24.15 -19.86
N ALA A 90 19.53 -23.15 -18.96
CA ALA A 90 20.31 -21.93 -19.13
C ALA A 90 21.83 -22.20 -19.06
N LEU A 91 22.26 -23.08 -18.16
CA LEU A 91 23.65 -23.53 -18.04
C LEU A 91 24.09 -24.34 -19.27
N ALA A 92 23.26 -25.27 -19.74
CA ALA A 92 23.56 -26.06 -20.94
C ALA A 92 23.75 -25.20 -22.19
N ASN A 93 23.02 -24.08 -22.28
CA ASN A 93 23.08 -23.14 -23.39
C ASN A 93 24.06 -21.96 -23.18
N ASP A 94 24.79 -21.92 -22.06
CA ASP A 94 25.65 -20.80 -21.62
C ASP A 94 24.97 -19.42 -21.68
N ASN A 95 23.64 -19.36 -21.46
CA ASN A 95 22.90 -18.12 -21.48
C ASN A 95 22.91 -17.46 -20.09
N LYS A 96 23.88 -16.57 -19.89
CA LYS A 96 24.09 -15.84 -18.62
C LYS A 96 22.88 -15.02 -18.16
N GLU A 97 22.10 -14.44 -19.08
CA GLU A 97 20.89 -13.70 -18.74
C GLU A 97 19.83 -14.63 -18.14
N ASP A 98 19.61 -15.78 -18.78
CA ASP A 98 18.63 -16.78 -18.33
C ASP A 98 19.05 -17.43 -17.00
N ILE A 99 20.35 -17.62 -16.77
CA ILE A 99 20.90 -18.05 -15.48
C ILE A 99 20.49 -17.06 -14.38
N CYS A 100 20.62 -15.75 -14.62
CA CYS A 100 20.23 -14.73 -13.65
C CYS A 100 18.73 -14.75 -13.35
N TYR A 101 17.88 -14.92 -14.37
CA TYR A 101 16.43 -15.07 -14.15
C TYR A 101 16.10 -16.32 -13.33
N ALA A 102 16.72 -17.46 -13.64
CA ALA A 102 16.48 -18.70 -12.93
C ALA A 102 16.91 -18.60 -11.45
N ILE A 103 18.10 -18.05 -11.16
CA ILE A 103 18.57 -17.84 -9.79
C ILE A 103 17.67 -16.86 -9.04
N SER A 104 17.25 -15.76 -9.69
CA SER A 104 16.32 -14.80 -9.09
C SER A 104 14.95 -15.43 -8.79
N GLY A 105 14.47 -16.33 -9.65
CA GLY A 105 13.26 -17.11 -9.42
C GLY A 105 13.40 -18.05 -8.22
N THR A 106 14.52 -18.77 -8.13
CA THR A 106 14.85 -19.63 -6.99
C THR A 106 14.88 -18.85 -5.68
N ALA A 107 15.53 -17.69 -5.65
CA ALA A 107 15.57 -16.83 -4.48
C ALA A 107 14.15 -16.42 -4.03
N ALA A 108 13.29 -15.99 -4.97
CA ALA A 108 11.92 -15.61 -4.66
C ALA A 108 11.08 -16.78 -4.12
N VAL A 109 11.27 -17.99 -4.67
CA VAL A 109 10.59 -19.21 -4.17
C VAL A 109 11.07 -19.57 -2.77
N TYR A 110 12.38 -19.52 -2.49
CA TYR A 110 12.90 -19.75 -1.13
C TYR A 110 12.38 -18.73 -0.12
N THR A 111 12.27 -17.45 -0.51
CA THR A 111 11.65 -16.43 0.33
C THR A 111 10.19 -16.75 0.63
N ALA A 112 9.41 -17.18 -0.38
CA ALA A 112 8.01 -17.57 -0.20
C ALA A 112 7.85 -18.81 0.71
N MET A 113 8.82 -19.73 0.70
CA MET A 113 8.87 -20.88 1.62
C MET A 113 9.34 -20.52 3.04
N GLY A 114 9.76 -19.27 3.31
CA GLY A 114 10.38 -18.88 4.57
C GLY A 114 11.83 -19.34 4.76
N ARG A 115 12.46 -19.91 3.71
CA ARG A 115 13.87 -20.36 3.70
C ARG A 115 14.81 -19.17 3.45
N LEU A 116 14.81 -18.21 4.37
CA LEU A 116 15.42 -16.89 4.18
C LEU A 116 16.95 -16.95 3.96
N GLN A 117 17.66 -17.86 4.64
CA GLN A 117 19.12 -17.97 4.50
C GLN A 117 19.54 -18.49 3.11
N GLU A 118 18.77 -19.42 2.55
CA GLU A 118 19.03 -19.97 1.22
C GLU A 118 18.68 -18.96 0.13
N ALA A 119 17.60 -18.20 0.32
CA ALA A 119 17.30 -17.05 -0.53
C ALA A 119 18.43 -16.03 -0.56
N LEU A 120 19.02 -15.69 0.60
CA LEU A 120 20.17 -14.78 0.67
C LEU A 120 21.37 -15.33 -0.08
N LYS A 121 21.67 -16.63 0.03
CA LYS A 121 22.76 -17.26 -0.73
C LYS A 121 22.59 -17.07 -2.23
N GLU A 122 21.39 -17.30 -2.77
CA GLU A 122 21.11 -17.09 -4.19
C GLU A 122 21.21 -15.61 -4.59
N ILE A 123 20.82 -14.69 -3.71
CA ILE A 123 21.00 -13.25 -3.92
C ILE A 123 22.49 -12.88 -3.99
N TYR A 124 23.35 -13.45 -3.14
CA TYR A 124 24.80 -13.22 -3.21
C TYR A 124 25.40 -13.79 -4.51
N ASN A 125 24.93 -14.95 -4.97
CA ASN A 125 25.35 -15.49 -6.26
C ASN A 125 25.05 -14.51 -7.40
N LEU A 126 23.87 -13.86 -7.39
CA LEU A 126 23.49 -12.85 -8.39
C LEU A 126 24.35 -11.59 -8.35
N GLN A 127 24.83 -11.17 -7.18
CA GLN A 127 25.67 -9.97 -7.06
C GLN A 127 26.94 -10.09 -7.91
N ILE A 128 27.55 -11.28 -7.95
CA ILE A 128 28.73 -11.56 -8.76
C ILE A 128 28.44 -11.33 -10.25
N PHE A 129 27.25 -11.77 -10.73
CA PHE A 129 26.85 -11.54 -12.12
C PHE A 129 26.64 -10.05 -12.44
N PHE A 130 26.13 -9.27 -11.50
CA PHE A 130 25.87 -7.84 -11.73
C PHE A 130 27.14 -6.98 -11.81
N GLU A 131 28.29 -7.48 -11.37
CA GLU A 131 29.59 -6.81 -11.54
C GLU A 131 30.10 -6.91 -12.98
N VAL A 132 29.82 -8.04 -13.64
CA VAL A 132 30.29 -8.32 -15.02
C VAL A 132 29.21 -8.06 -16.09
N MET A 133 27.93 -8.01 -15.72
CA MET A 133 26.84 -7.85 -16.67
C MET A 133 25.75 -6.90 -16.17
N PRO A 134 25.43 -5.81 -16.91
CA PRO A 134 24.39 -4.88 -16.50
C PRO A 134 23.00 -5.44 -16.78
N LEU A 135 22.35 -5.97 -15.74
CA LEU A 135 20.93 -6.39 -15.76
C LEU A 135 20.13 -5.55 -14.76
N PRO A 136 19.82 -4.28 -15.07
CA PRO A 136 19.28 -3.36 -14.08
C PRO A 136 17.89 -3.74 -13.56
N GLU A 137 17.02 -4.36 -14.38
CA GLU A 137 15.67 -4.78 -13.92
C GLU A 137 15.79 -5.89 -12.87
N ILE A 138 16.61 -6.90 -13.17
CA ILE A 138 16.84 -8.03 -12.27
C ILE A 138 17.51 -7.51 -11.00
N LYS A 139 18.57 -6.68 -11.12
CA LYS A 139 19.28 -6.09 -9.99
C LYS A 139 18.35 -5.35 -9.02
N ILE A 140 17.45 -4.50 -9.54
CA ILE A 140 16.46 -3.80 -8.71
C ILE A 140 15.51 -4.80 -8.04
N SER A 141 14.97 -5.76 -8.78
CA SER A 141 14.05 -6.75 -8.22
C SER A 141 14.71 -7.61 -7.12
N THR A 142 15.98 -7.97 -7.29
CA THR A 142 16.79 -8.69 -6.32
C THR A 142 17.07 -7.84 -5.08
N LEU A 143 17.35 -6.54 -5.23
CA LEU A 143 17.53 -5.63 -4.08
C LEU A 143 16.24 -5.48 -3.27
N ILE A 144 15.09 -5.34 -3.94
CA ILE A 144 13.78 -5.28 -3.27
C ILE A 144 13.52 -6.58 -2.50
N LEU A 145 13.81 -7.74 -3.12
CA LEU A 145 13.70 -9.04 -2.44
C LEU A 145 14.65 -9.17 -1.24
N ASN A 146 15.89 -8.68 -1.37
CA ASN A 146 16.86 -8.67 -0.28
C ASN A 146 16.37 -7.82 0.91
N ALA A 147 15.83 -6.63 0.63
CA ALA A 147 15.24 -5.79 1.66
C ALA A 147 14.01 -6.42 2.32
N TYR A 148 13.17 -7.12 1.56
CA TYR A 148 12.07 -7.90 2.11
C TYR A 148 12.59 -8.97 3.09
N ILE A 149 13.63 -9.72 2.71
CA ILE A 149 14.24 -10.72 3.58
C ILE A 149 14.81 -10.08 4.86
N PHE A 150 15.54 -8.96 4.75
CA PHE A 150 16.02 -8.23 5.93
C PHE A 150 14.89 -7.73 6.84
N THR A 151 13.77 -7.33 6.25
CA THR A 151 12.57 -6.94 6.99
C THR A 151 12.00 -8.11 7.79
N GLU A 152 11.89 -9.30 7.18
CA GLU A 152 11.46 -10.51 7.89
C GLU A 152 12.43 -10.94 9.00
N LEU A 153 13.74 -10.70 8.79
CA LEU A 153 14.78 -10.92 9.81
C LEU A 153 14.83 -9.82 10.88
N LYS A 154 13.90 -8.84 10.86
CA LYS A 154 13.85 -7.68 11.76
C LYS A 154 15.10 -6.78 11.72
N LYS A 155 15.86 -6.83 10.63
CA LYS A 155 17.02 -5.96 10.38
C LYS A 155 16.59 -4.74 9.58
N PHE A 156 15.78 -3.88 10.22
CA PHE A 156 15.09 -2.79 9.53
C PHE A 156 16.02 -1.74 8.92
N ASP A 157 17.11 -1.36 9.61
CA ASP A 157 18.05 -0.37 9.10
C ASP A 157 18.73 -0.86 7.82
N GLN A 158 19.20 -2.11 7.80
CA GLN A 158 19.79 -2.74 6.62
C GLN A 158 18.78 -2.86 5.48
N ALA A 159 17.51 -3.19 5.78
CA ALA A 159 16.46 -3.24 4.78
C ALA A 159 16.24 -1.85 4.13
N ILE A 160 16.18 -0.79 4.93
CA ILE A 160 15.99 0.59 4.47
C ILE A 160 17.17 1.05 3.60
N GLU A 161 18.41 0.78 4.02
CA GLU A 161 19.61 1.10 3.22
C GLU A 161 19.57 0.43 1.84
N VAL A 162 19.22 -0.86 1.79
CA VAL A 162 19.09 -1.60 0.52
C VAL A 162 17.97 -1.03 -0.35
N LEU A 163 16.85 -0.62 0.24
CA LEU A 163 15.74 0.01 -0.49
C LEU A 163 16.15 1.37 -1.07
N TRP A 164 16.92 2.18 -0.34
CA TRP A 164 17.45 3.44 -0.88
C TRP A 164 18.41 3.22 -2.04
N HIS A 165 19.27 2.20 -1.95
CA HIS A 165 20.12 1.82 -3.07
C HIS A 165 19.28 1.38 -4.30
N ALA A 166 18.19 0.64 -4.09
CA ALA A 166 17.27 0.30 -5.17
C ALA A 166 16.53 1.54 -5.73
N TYR A 167 16.21 2.52 -4.88
CA TYR A 167 15.55 3.77 -5.28
C TYR A 167 16.38 4.57 -6.28
N ASP A 168 17.69 4.67 -6.05
CA ASP A 168 18.58 5.39 -6.96
C ASP A 168 18.70 4.72 -8.34
N LEU A 169 18.66 3.38 -8.37
CA LEU A 169 18.66 2.63 -9.63
C LEU A 169 17.33 2.78 -10.40
N VAL A 170 16.19 2.77 -9.70
CA VAL A 170 14.87 2.90 -10.32
C VAL A 170 14.67 4.28 -11.00
N LYS A 171 15.24 5.35 -10.44
CA LYS A 171 15.19 6.71 -11.03
C LYS A 171 15.70 6.72 -12.48
N VAL A 172 16.72 5.92 -12.75
CA VAL A 172 17.35 5.84 -14.08
C VAL A 172 16.54 4.95 -15.02
N GLN A 173 15.99 3.85 -14.50
CA GLN A 173 15.37 2.80 -15.33
C GLN A 173 13.97 3.11 -15.87
N LYS A 174 13.27 4.11 -15.31
CA LYS A 174 11.91 4.55 -15.73
C LYS A 174 10.85 3.44 -15.77
N THR A 175 11.06 2.31 -15.10
CA THR A 175 10.06 1.24 -14.97
C THR A 175 9.10 1.54 -13.81
N MET A 176 7.92 2.05 -14.14
CA MET A 176 6.91 2.48 -13.15
C MET A 176 6.52 1.36 -12.16
N LEU A 177 6.40 0.11 -12.64
CA LEU A 177 6.03 -1.03 -11.80
C LEU A 177 7.06 -1.32 -10.70
N LEU A 178 8.36 -1.27 -11.03
CA LEU A 178 9.44 -1.45 -10.06
C LEU A 178 9.46 -0.31 -9.02
N HIS A 179 9.10 0.91 -9.43
CA HIS A 179 8.94 2.03 -8.51
C HIS A 179 7.82 1.80 -7.50
N ILE A 180 6.67 1.30 -7.95
CA ILE A 180 5.54 0.95 -7.07
C ILE A 180 5.93 -0.15 -6.09
N TYR A 181 6.60 -1.21 -6.57
CA TYR A 181 7.04 -2.32 -5.72
C TYR A 181 8.03 -1.87 -4.67
N LEU A 182 8.96 -0.99 -5.05
CA LEU A 182 9.90 -0.40 -4.12
C LEU A 182 9.20 0.40 -3.03
N LEU A 183 8.30 1.32 -3.40
CA LEU A 183 7.55 2.14 -2.44
C LEU A 183 6.70 1.28 -1.49
N ALA A 184 6.06 0.24 -2.02
CA ALA A 184 5.29 -0.70 -1.20
C ALA A 184 6.17 -1.41 -0.18
N ASN A 185 7.37 -1.87 -0.58
CA ASN A 185 8.31 -2.52 0.33
C ASN A 185 8.87 -1.53 1.37
N MET A 186 9.21 -0.29 1.00
CA MET A 186 9.58 0.75 1.98
C MET A 186 8.46 0.96 3.00
N GLY A 187 7.23 1.11 2.53
CA GLY A 187 6.05 1.24 3.39
C GLY A 187 5.90 0.09 4.37
N ARG A 188 6.05 -1.16 3.90
CA ARG A 188 5.97 -2.37 4.72
C ARG A 188 7.13 -2.48 5.73
N THR A 189 8.36 -2.14 5.32
CA THR A 189 9.50 -2.12 6.22
C THR A 189 9.30 -1.11 7.34
N TYR A 190 8.82 0.10 7.02
CA TYR A 190 8.50 1.11 8.04
C TYR A 190 7.35 0.68 8.94
N LEU A 191 6.31 0.05 8.41
CA LEU A 191 5.20 -0.51 9.18
C LEU A 191 5.71 -1.50 10.23
N LYS A 192 6.52 -2.48 9.81
CA LYS A 192 7.12 -3.49 10.70
C LYS A 192 8.14 -2.91 11.68
N SER A 193 8.82 -1.83 11.32
CA SER A 193 9.72 -1.10 12.24
C SER A 193 9.00 -0.27 13.31
N GLY A 194 7.68 -0.05 13.16
CA GLY A 194 6.85 0.76 14.07
C GLY A 194 6.69 2.22 13.66
N ASN A 195 7.35 2.70 12.60
CA ASN A 195 7.21 4.07 12.10
C ASN A 195 5.96 4.20 11.21
N LYS A 196 4.80 4.38 11.85
CA LYS A 196 3.49 4.45 11.16
C LYS A 196 3.35 5.63 10.20
N GLU A 197 3.98 6.77 10.48
CA GLU A 197 3.88 7.96 9.64
C GLU A 197 4.55 7.74 8.28
N LEU A 198 5.80 7.26 8.28
CA LEU A 198 6.51 6.96 7.04
C LEU A 198 5.89 5.77 6.30
N ALA A 199 5.46 4.74 7.03
CA ALA A 199 4.75 3.61 6.45
C ALA A 199 3.53 4.07 5.65
N ARG A 200 2.71 4.94 6.25
CA ARG A 200 1.51 5.49 5.62
C ARG A 200 1.87 6.34 4.40
N LEU A 201 2.90 7.17 4.48
CA LEU A 201 3.35 7.98 3.34
C LEU A 201 3.69 7.09 2.14
N TYR A 202 4.58 6.12 2.32
CA TYR A 202 5.05 5.27 1.22
C TYR A 202 3.96 4.33 0.67
N LEU A 203 3.13 3.74 1.55
CA LEU A 203 2.02 2.89 1.12
C LEU A 203 0.95 3.69 0.34
N ASN A 204 0.64 4.93 0.74
CA ASN A 204 -0.29 5.78 -0.02
C ASN A 204 0.27 6.19 -1.39
N LEU A 205 1.58 6.47 -1.48
CA LEU A 205 2.22 6.74 -2.76
C LEU A 205 2.13 5.52 -3.69
N ALA A 206 2.42 4.32 -3.16
CA ALA A 206 2.29 3.07 -3.91
C ALA A 206 0.82 2.81 -4.33
N HIS A 207 -0.14 3.02 -3.43
CA HIS A 207 -1.56 2.82 -3.71
C HIS A 207 -2.10 3.77 -4.78
N ARG A 208 -1.68 5.04 -4.79
CA ARG A 208 -2.10 6.01 -5.82
C ARG A 208 -1.50 5.71 -7.19
N ALA A 209 -0.32 5.11 -7.23
CA ALA A 209 0.40 4.82 -8.47
C ALA A 209 0.01 3.48 -9.10
N ILE A 210 -0.49 2.51 -8.31
CA ILE A 210 -0.83 1.17 -8.82
C ILE A 210 -2.17 1.16 -9.58
N ASP A 211 -2.21 0.44 -10.69
CA ASP A 211 -3.46 0.13 -11.40
C ASP A 211 -4.06 -1.17 -10.83
N PRO A 212 -5.17 -1.11 -10.08
CA PRO A 212 -5.76 -2.27 -9.42
C PRO A 212 -6.33 -3.29 -10.41
N LYS A 213 -6.59 -2.93 -11.67
CA LYS A 213 -7.12 -3.86 -12.67
C LYS A 213 -6.04 -4.76 -13.27
N ASN A 214 -4.84 -4.23 -13.42
CA ASN A 214 -3.72 -4.93 -14.07
C ASN A 214 -2.75 -5.56 -13.05
N SER A 215 -2.67 -5.04 -11.82
CA SER A 215 -1.78 -5.52 -10.77
C SER A 215 -2.56 -5.90 -9.50
N ILE A 216 -3.50 -6.83 -9.65
CA ILE A 216 -4.49 -7.21 -8.62
C ILE A 216 -3.79 -7.68 -7.33
N ARG A 217 -2.78 -8.55 -7.46
CA ARG A 217 -2.05 -9.14 -6.32
C ARG A 217 -1.38 -8.08 -5.46
N TYR A 218 -0.59 -7.22 -6.09
CA TYR A 218 0.15 -6.16 -5.40
C TYR A 218 -0.79 -5.07 -4.85
N ALA A 219 -1.85 -4.72 -5.59
CA ALA A 219 -2.85 -3.76 -5.11
C ALA A 219 -3.54 -4.29 -3.83
N ARG A 220 -3.97 -5.56 -3.83
CA ARG A 220 -4.54 -6.21 -2.64
C ARG A 220 -3.56 -6.19 -1.48
N GLN A 221 -2.27 -6.46 -1.72
CA GLN A 221 -1.29 -6.47 -0.64
C GLN A 221 -1.06 -5.08 -0.04
N ILE A 222 -0.96 -4.03 -0.87
CA ILE A 222 -0.87 -2.64 -0.40
C ILE A 222 -2.12 -2.24 0.39
N GLU A 223 -3.31 -2.64 -0.07
CA GLU A 223 -4.56 -2.40 0.66
C GLU A 223 -4.59 -3.10 2.02
N MET A 224 -4.06 -4.33 2.10
CA MET A 224 -3.92 -5.04 3.38
C MET A 224 -2.96 -4.33 4.33
N ASP A 225 -1.79 -3.93 3.83
CA ASP A 225 -0.79 -3.18 4.62
C ASP A 225 -1.38 -1.84 5.12
N LEU A 226 -2.18 -1.15 4.30
CA LEU A 226 -2.91 0.07 4.67
C LEU A 226 -4.02 -0.18 5.70
N LYS A 227 -4.70 -1.33 5.64
CA LYS A 227 -5.68 -1.74 6.65
C LYS A 227 -5.01 -2.05 7.99
N GLU A 228 -3.83 -2.67 7.99
CA GLU A 228 -3.05 -2.96 9.19
C GLU A 228 -2.59 -1.68 9.91
N LEU A 229 -2.27 -0.63 9.15
CA LEU A 229 -2.02 0.71 9.71
C LEU A 229 -3.22 1.32 10.45
N GLY A 230 -4.38 0.68 10.37
CA GLY A 230 -5.68 1.26 10.68
C GLY A 230 -6.11 2.17 9.55
N GLN A 231 -7.37 2.02 9.11
CA GLN A 231 -8.04 3.16 8.54
C GLN A 231 -8.05 4.23 9.64
N ASP A 232 -7.18 5.22 9.54
CA ASP A 232 -7.62 6.55 9.97
C ASP A 232 -8.71 6.94 8.98
N THR A 233 -9.93 6.43 9.20
CA THR A 233 -11.18 7.07 8.77
C THR A 233 -11.07 8.59 8.99
N ASN A 234 -10.39 8.94 10.08
CA ASN A 234 -9.95 10.25 10.55
C ASN A 234 -9.12 11.11 9.57
N ALA A 235 -8.41 10.54 8.59
CA ALA A 235 -7.58 11.34 7.67
C ALA A 235 -8.41 12.23 6.72
N ASN A 236 -9.67 11.86 6.46
CA ASN A 236 -10.60 12.66 5.65
C ASN A 236 -11.37 13.72 6.47
N PHE A 237 -11.32 13.65 7.79
CA PHE A 237 -12.01 14.58 8.68
C PHE A 237 -11.06 15.71 9.11
N ASP A 238 -11.63 16.89 9.30
CA ASP A 238 -10.93 18.07 9.82
C ASP A 238 -10.82 17.98 11.34
N LEU A 239 -11.86 17.46 12.00
CA LEU A 239 -11.94 17.20 13.43
C LEU A 239 -12.51 15.81 13.67
N VAL A 240 -11.94 15.11 14.64
CA VAL A 240 -12.44 13.83 15.13
C VAL A 240 -12.74 14.00 16.61
N PHE A 241 -13.99 13.80 16.99
CA PHE A 241 -14.42 13.98 18.37
C PHE A 241 -14.75 12.64 19.01
N ASP A 242 -13.91 12.25 19.96
CA ASP A 242 -14.13 11.11 20.85
C ASP A 242 -14.91 11.60 22.07
N ILE A 243 -16.21 11.31 22.07
CA ILE A 243 -17.13 11.76 23.13
C ILE A 243 -16.82 11.07 24.46
N GLU A 244 -16.41 9.81 24.44
CA GLU A 244 -16.21 9.02 25.66
C GLU A 244 -14.98 9.47 26.42
N ASN A 245 -13.89 9.74 25.70
CA ASN A 245 -12.63 10.15 26.30
C ASN A 245 -12.46 11.68 26.41
N HIS A 246 -13.45 12.46 25.95
CA HIS A 246 -13.41 13.93 25.92
C HIS A 246 -12.20 14.49 25.16
N VAL A 247 -11.81 13.81 24.09
CA VAL A 247 -10.65 14.14 23.27
C VAL A 247 -11.11 14.58 21.88
N VAL A 248 -10.48 15.63 21.36
CA VAL A 248 -10.63 16.03 19.96
C VAL A 248 -9.29 15.88 19.26
N THR A 249 -9.27 15.28 18.08
CA THR A 249 -8.09 15.27 17.22
C THR A 249 -8.34 16.19 16.02
N GLU A 250 -7.55 17.25 15.90
CA GLU A 250 -7.59 18.15 14.74
C GLU A 250 -6.44 17.82 13.79
N ARG A 251 -6.70 17.91 12.48
CA ARG A 251 -5.76 17.45 11.44
C ARG A 251 -4.36 18.04 11.52
N LYS A 252 -4.21 19.31 11.90
CA LYS A 252 -2.93 20.03 11.98
C LYS A 252 -2.39 20.15 13.40
N LEU A 253 -3.26 20.35 14.39
CA LEU A 253 -2.88 20.50 15.80
C LEU A 253 -2.63 19.16 16.50
N GLY A 254 -3.17 18.07 15.97
CA GLY A 254 -3.14 16.76 16.60
C GLY A 254 -4.14 16.63 17.74
N LYS A 255 -3.81 15.82 18.74
CA LYS A 255 -4.69 15.47 19.86
C LYS A 255 -4.82 16.62 20.87
N VAL A 256 -6.05 16.99 21.18
CA VAL A 256 -6.47 18.03 22.13
C VAL A 256 -7.33 17.38 23.21
N ASP A 257 -6.82 17.38 24.43
CA ASP A 257 -7.49 16.82 25.60
C ASP A 257 -8.17 17.95 26.40
N PHE A 258 -9.49 17.86 26.57
CA PHE A 258 -10.27 18.85 27.33
C PHE A 258 -10.15 18.68 28.84
N LYS A 259 -9.67 17.53 29.32
CA LYS A 259 -9.54 17.21 30.75
C LYS A 259 -10.83 17.56 31.50
N ASN A 260 -10.76 18.44 32.50
CA ASN A 260 -11.90 18.86 33.32
C ASN A 260 -12.61 20.13 32.79
N GLN A 261 -12.42 20.50 31.51
CA GLN A 261 -13.03 21.70 30.92
C GLN A 261 -14.43 21.41 30.33
N PHE A 262 -15.35 20.91 31.16
CA PHE A 262 -16.68 20.43 30.76
C PHE A 262 -17.49 21.47 29.96
N ILE A 263 -17.46 22.74 30.35
CA ILE A 263 -18.19 23.82 29.64
C ILE A 263 -17.71 23.96 28.19
N LEU A 264 -16.40 23.83 27.93
CA LEU A 264 -15.87 23.92 26.57
C LEU A 264 -16.27 22.70 25.73
N LEU A 265 -16.25 21.52 26.36
CA LEU A 265 -16.66 20.27 25.75
C LEU A 265 -18.15 20.28 25.39
N ASP A 266 -19.02 20.68 26.32
CA ASP A 266 -20.47 20.77 26.12
C ASP A 266 -20.81 21.77 25.02
N LEU A 267 -20.11 22.91 25.01
CA LEU A 267 -20.25 23.91 23.96
C LEU A 267 -19.83 23.35 22.59
N LEU A 268 -18.72 22.63 22.52
CA LEU A 268 -18.26 21.99 21.28
C LEU A 268 -19.23 20.90 20.82
N LYS A 269 -19.72 20.06 21.73
CA LYS A 269 -20.69 19.00 21.44
C LYS A 269 -21.97 19.57 20.83
N LEU A 270 -22.48 20.66 21.41
CA LEU A 270 -23.66 21.36 20.91
C LEU A 270 -23.45 21.91 19.49
N PHE A 271 -22.28 22.46 19.20
CA PHE A 271 -21.91 22.92 17.86
C PHE A 271 -21.75 21.80 16.83
N ILE A 272 -21.16 20.67 17.23
CA ILE A 272 -20.93 19.52 16.34
C ILE A 272 -22.26 18.82 16.00
N GLN A 273 -23.18 18.72 16.97
CA GLN A 273 -24.47 18.04 16.77
C GLN A 273 -25.33 18.69 15.66
N ASN A 274 -25.27 20.02 15.52
CA ASN A 274 -26.06 20.74 14.52
C ASN A 274 -25.21 21.77 13.77
N GLN A 275 -24.28 21.29 12.94
CA GLN A 275 -23.40 22.16 12.16
C GLN A 275 -24.19 23.10 11.23
N GLY A 276 -23.76 24.37 11.19
CA GLY A 276 -24.43 25.43 10.45
C GLY A 276 -25.61 26.08 11.18
N GLN A 277 -26.11 25.50 12.27
CA GLN A 277 -27.16 26.14 13.07
C GLN A 277 -26.58 27.29 13.90
N VAL A 278 -27.25 28.44 13.84
CA VAL A 278 -26.92 29.61 14.67
C VAL A 278 -27.59 29.48 16.03
N TYR A 279 -26.76 29.42 17.07
CA TYR A 279 -27.22 29.43 18.45
C TYR A 279 -27.13 30.84 19.03
N SER A 280 -28.25 31.37 19.51
CA SER A 280 -28.30 32.65 20.20
C SER A 280 -27.56 32.61 21.54
N LYS A 281 -27.07 33.76 22.00
CA LYS A 281 -26.41 33.87 23.31
C LYS A 281 -27.26 33.33 24.46
N GLU A 282 -28.55 33.67 24.46
CA GLU A 282 -29.55 33.18 25.43
C GLU A 282 -29.60 31.66 25.46
N TYR A 283 -29.89 31.04 24.31
CA TYR A 283 -29.89 29.58 24.16
C TYR A 283 -28.59 28.91 24.67
N LEU A 284 -27.42 29.47 24.33
CA LEU A 284 -26.14 28.93 24.80
C LEU A 284 -26.05 28.95 26.33
N VAL A 285 -26.50 30.01 26.99
CA VAL A 285 -26.48 30.15 28.46
C VAL A 285 -27.42 29.17 29.12
N GLU A 286 -28.64 29.04 28.62
CA GLU A 286 -29.63 28.11 29.15
C GLU A 286 -29.20 26.64 28.96
N HIS A 287 -28.56 26.31 27.83
CA HIS A 287 -28.27 24.92 27.49
C HIS A 287 -26.90 24.44 27.94
N VAL A 288 -25.87 25.30 27.93
CA VAL A 288 -24.51 24.94 28.34
C VAL A 288 -24.25 25.31 29.80
N TRP A 289 -24.71 26.49 30.26
CA TRP A 289 -24.50 26.92 31.64
C TRP A 289 -25.66 26.61 32.58
N LYS A 290 -26.84 26.26 32.05
CA LYS A 290 -28.07 25.99 32.84
C LYS A 290 -28.46 27.17 33.73
N GLN A 291 -28.36 28.38 33.19
CA GLN A 291 -28.65 29.64 33.88
C GLN A 291 -29.66 30.47 33.07
N GLU A 292 -30.41 31.36 33.74
CA GLU A 292 -31.21 32.38 33.06
C GLU A 292 -30.29 33.43 32.40
N TYR A 293 -30.65 33.86 31.20
CA TYR A 293 -29.81 34.78 30.44
C TYR A 293 -29.91 36.21 30.94
N ASP A 294 -28.84 36.67 31.57
CA ASP A 294 -28.56 38.08 31.84
C ASP A 294 -27.46 38.62 30.90
N PRO A 295 -27.76 39.54 29.96
CA PRO A 295 -26.78 40.14 29.07
C PRO A 295 -25.59 40.82 29.77
N ALA A 296 -25.79 41.41 30.96
CA ALA A 296 -24.75 42.17 31.65
C ALA A 296 -23.60 41.26 32.12
N VAL A 297 -23.91 40.02 32.48
CA VAL A 297 -22.95 39.04 32.99
C VAL A 297 -22.53 38.06 31.90
N HIS A 298 -23.48 37.57 31.10
CA HIS A 298 -23.25 36.41 30.25
C HIS A 298 -22.60 36.75 28.91
N ASP A 299 -22.76 37.96 28.38
CA ASP A 299 -22.15 38.32 27.10
C ASP A 299 -20.62 38.17 27.12
N ASN A 300 -19.99 38.65 28.19
CA ASN A 300 -18.55 38.50 28.39
C ASN A 300 -18.16 37.03 28.64
N LYS A 301 -18.96 36.31 29.43
CA LYS A 301 -18.74 34.89 29.75
C LYS A 301 -18.75 34.01 28.49
N ILE A 302 -19.71 34.24 27.59
CA ILE A 302 -19.81 33.56 26.30
C ILE A 302 -18.58 33.90 25.45
N TYR A 303 -18.25 35.19 25.32
CA TYR A 303 -17.12 35.63 24.51
C TYR A 303 -15.78 35.01 24.96
N VAL A 304 -15.50 35.04 26.27
CA VAL A 304 -14.28 34.45 26.84
C VAL A 304 -14.25 32.92 26.62
N THR A 305 -15.38 32.25 26.77
CA THR A 305 -15.48 30.79 26.57
C THR A 305 -15.26 30.40 25.11
N ILE A 306 -15.91 31.09 24.16
CA ILE A 306 -15.70 30.87 22.72
C ILE A 306 -14.24 31.14 22.34
N LYS A 307 -13.63 32.20 22.89
CA LYS A 307 -12.22 32.51 22.67
C LYS A 307 -11.30 31.38 23.14
N ARG A 308 -11.58 30.80 24.31
CA ARG A 308 -10.83 29.64 24.83
C ARG A 308 -11.02 28.40 23.97
N LEU A 309 -12.26 28.10 23.57
CA LEU A 309 -12.55 26.96 22.70
C LEU A 309 -11.79 27.06 21.38
N ARG A 310 -11.83 28.23 20.73
CA ARG A 310 -11.09 28.49 19.49
C ARG A 310 -9.58 28.29 19.65
N LYS A 311 -8.98 28.76 20.74
CA LYS A 311 -7.54 28.53 21.00
C LYS A 311 -7.16 27.06 21.09
N MET A 312 -8.09 26.20 21.45
CA MET A 312 -7.84 24.76 21.58
C MET A 312 -8.02 24.02 20.26
N ILE A 313 -9.01 24.39 19.44
CA ILE A 313 -9.41 23.59 18.28
C ILE A 313 -9.09 24.23 16.93
N GLU A 314 -8.82 25.54 16.86
CA GLU A 314 -8.58 26.23 15.60
C GLU A 314 -7.10 26.15 15.21
N PRO A 315 -6.75 25.68 14.00
CA PRO A 315 -5.36 25.58 13.56
C PRO A 315 -4.66 26.95 13.48
N ASP A 316 -5.43 28.01 13.23
CA ASP A 316 -5.01 29.41 13.33
C ASP A 316 -6.09 30.17 14.12
N PHE A 317 -5.70 30.71 15.28
CA PHE A 317 -6.60 31.42 16.17
C PHE A 317 -7.12 32.74 15.57
N GLU A 318 -6.30 33.43 14.77
CA GLU A 318 -6.68 34.73 14.15
C GLU A 318 -7.56 34.52 12.91
N LYS A 319 -7.49 33.33 12.30
CA LYS A 319 -8.29 32.94 11.13
C LYS A 319 -9.10 31.67 11.43
N PRO A 320 -10.19 31.78 12.22
CA PRO A 320 -10.98 30.64 12.62
C PRO A 320 -11.59 29.92 11.43
N LYS A 321 -11.49 28.59 11.42
CA LYS A 321 -12.03 27.66 10.43
C LYS A 321 -13.34 27.01 10.90
N TYR A 322 -13.49 26.77 12.21
CA TYR A 322 -14.56 25.95 12.76
C TYR A 322 -15.71 26.77 13.35
N ILE A 323 -15.44 27.69 14.26
CA ILE A 323 -16.49 28.44 14.98
C ILE A 323 -16.57 29.87 14.47
N PHE A 324 -17.74 30.32 14.05
CA PHE A 324 -17.99 31.66 13.52
C PHE A 324 -19.01 32.46 14.35
N ARG A 325 -18.90 33.79 14.26
CA ARG A 325 -19.82 34.73 14.93
C ARG A 325 -20.96 35.09 13.97
N ALA A 326 -22.19 35.10 14.48
CA ALA A 326 -23.38 35.62 13.81
C ALA A 326 -23.90 36.87 14.54
N LYS A 327 -24.94 37.53 13.99
CA LYS A 327 -25.51 38.78 14.53
C LYS A 327 -25.86 38.69 16.02
N ASN A 328 -26.53 37.60 16.43
CA ASN A 328 -27.01 37.39 17.80
C ASN A 328 -26.43 36.13 18.47
N GLY A 329 -25.32 35.58 17.96
CA GLY A 329 -24.88 34.26 18.39
C GLY A 329 -23.63 33.71 17.70
N TYR A 330 -23.50 32.39 17.73
CA TYR A 330 -22.37 31.65 17.17
C TYR A 330 -22.85 30.39 16.45
N PHE A 331 -22.04 29.88 15.52
CA PHE A 331 -22.32 28.64 14.80
C PHE A 331 -21.02 27.94 14.40
N MET A 332 -21.11 26.65 14.11
CA MET A 332 -20.03 25.88 13.50
C MET A 332 -20.15 25.85 11.99
N ASN A 333 -19.02 25.93 11.31
CA ASN A 333 -18.92 25.83 9.86
C ASN A 333 -19.52 24.52 9.34
N LYS A 334 -20.49 24.61 8.44
CA LYS A 334 -21.12 23.44 7.79
C LYS A 334 -20.17 22.70 6.84
N ALA A 335 -19.13 23.36 6.34
CA ALA A 335 -18.15 22.76 5.44
C ALA A 335 -17.03 21.99 6.18
N ALA A 336 -17.00 22.03 7.52
CA ALA A 336 -16.02 21.28 8.29
C ALA A 336 -16.42 19.81 8.34
N ASN A 337 -15.55 18.92 7.86
CA ASN A 337 -15.80 17.48 7.95
C ASN A 337 -15.49 17.02 9.37
N VAL A 338 -16.50 16.66 10.15
CA VAL A 338 -16.32 16.21 11.54
C VAL A 338 -16.79 14.77 11.67
N LEU A 339 -15.95 13.92 12.26
CA LEU A 339 -16.35 12.59 12.71
C LEU A 339 -16.65 12.63 14.21
N VAL A 340 -17.74 11.99 14.61
CA VAL A 340 -18.07 11.76 16.01
C VAL A 340 -17.95 10.27 16.26
N GLU A 341 -16.98 9.86 17.05
CA GLU A 341 -16.80 8.46 17.44
C GLU A 341 -17.73 8.18 18.63
N GLN A 342 -18.73 7.34 18.39
CA GLN A 342 -19.53 6.71 19.43
C GLN A 342 -19.22 5.22 19.35
N ASN A 343 -18.61 4.66 20.38
CA ASN A 343 -18.51 3.21 20.47
C ASN A 343 -19.93 2.69 20.72
N GLU A 344 -20.62 2.23 19.68
CA GLU A 344 -21.75 1.33 19.88
C GLU A 344 -21.19 0.10 20.59
N GLY A 345 -21.48 0.00 21.89
CA GLY A 345 -21.08 -1.12 22.71
C GLY A 345 -21.48 -2.42 22.00
N VAL A 346 -20.49 -3.26 21.74
CA VAL A 346 -20.71 -4.66 21.36
C VAL A 346 -21.67 -5.25 22.40
N PRO A 347 -22.90 -5.66 22.03
CA PRO A 347 -23.76 -6.38 22.95
C PRO A 347 -23.03 -7.65 23.38
N GLN A 348 -22.89 -7.82 24.69
CA GLN A 348 -22.23 -8.96 25.34
C GLN A 348 -22.77 -10.31 24.86
#